data_AF-A0A970QFN7-F1
#
_entry.id   AF-A0A970QFN7-F1
#
_cell.length_a   1.000
_cell.length_b   1.000
_cell.length_c   1.000
_cell.angle_alpha   90.00
_cell.angle_beta   90.00
_cell.angle_gamma   90.00
#
_symmetry.space_group_name_H-M   'P 1'
#
loop_
_entity.id
_entity.type
_entity.pdbx_description
1 polymer ?
#
loop_
_entity_poly.entity_id
_entity_poly.type
_entity_poly.pdbx_seq_one_letter_code
_entity_poly.pdbx_strand_id
1 'polypeptide(L)'
;MEAYRQRCGHDRVASLPFAAQPTIHHPVLKETRQDRVCFAGTYYADCFPERRRHMENMLGGSIIFGLDIYDRMFRHEGSDKARFLFPEQFQPYIRGKLSYESMLDAYRKYRVFLNVNSVYDSPTMFARRVFELLACGTPLVSTPSKGMEQIFGALVPQVKTESETRAALQPLMDDDREWMRRSALGIRRIMDGHCYRHRLQTVAQTLGLDAGAKDRAEDCVLLLTAAQHPERTAHELASQNRPACAVYILNTGAEAEKQRAFLLARGIAASVTSLDQVIPCLSQEHPEASLALIHGAHSYGPSYLRDGMDALRYSNCGRSGLDSHFAAQEEGVVLLPGSEKPCFVRRRCLVATLFMRPGELNENVLTRSNREVYIEDDSPCFLRYPFEFIANAPEVLHEKAASVAFIPFDS
;
A
#
# COMPACT_ATOMS: atom_id res chain seq x y z
N MET A 1 -26.10 19.32 4.34
CA MET A 1 -25.29 20.19 5.20
C MET A 1 -26.07 21.40 5.69
N GLU A 2 -26.76 22.12 4.80
CA GLU A 2 -27.54 23.31 5.19
C GLU A 2 -28.59 23.05 6.28
N ALA A 3 -29.38 21.97 6.13
CA ALA A 3 -30.35 21.58 7.16
C ALA A 3 -29.71 21.28 8.54
N TYR A 4 -28.45 20.81 8.58
CA TYR A 4 -27.75 20.61 9.85
C TYR A 4 -27.31 21.93 10.46
N ARG A 5 -26.79 22.88 9.67
CA ARG A 5 -26.43 24.23 10.14
C ARG A 5 -27.63 24.96 10.72
N GLN A 6 -28.76 24.93 10.01
CA GLN A 6 -30.02 25.51 10.48
C GLN A 6 -30.48 24.89 11.80
N ARG A 7 -30.45 23.56 11.93
CA ARG A 7 -30.86 22.87 13.17
C ARG A 7 -29.90 23.09 14.35
N CYS A 8 -28.61 23.25 14.07
CA CYS A 8 -27.60 23.52 15.11
C CYS A 8 -27.51 25.01 15.49
N GLY A 9 -28.04 25.92 14.65
CA GLY A 9 -27.92 27.36 14.85
C GLY A 9 -26.50 27.90 14.69
N HIS A 10 -25.60 27.16 14.03
CA HIS A 10 -24.21 27.58 13.80
C HIS A 10 -23.56 26.84 12.62
N ASP A 11 -22.49 27.43 12.07
CA ASP A 11 -21.79 26.90 10.89
C ASP A 11 -20.71 25.86 11.17
N ARG A 12 -20.44 25.56 12.45
CA ARG A 12 -19.48 24.52 12.90
C ARG A 12 -20.01 23.11 12.69
N VAL A 13 -20.37 22.81 11.44
CA VAL A 13 -20.92 21.53 11.01
C VAL A 13 -20.04 21.00 9.88
N ALA A 14 -19.47 19.82 10.07
CA ALA A 14 -18.61 19.16 9.10
C ALA A 14 -18.98 17.67 8.97
N SER A 15 -18.62 17.07 7.83
CA SER A 15 -18.69 15.62 7.65
C SER A 15 -17.35 15.01 8.03
N LEU A 16 -17.38 13.96 8.85
CA LEU A 16 -16.21 13.14 9.14
C LEU A 16 -16.34 11.83 8.35
N PRO A 17 -15.51 11.60 7.31
CA PRO A 17 -15.61 10.41 6.49
C PRO A 17 -15.16 9.17 7.26
N PHE A 18 -15.62 8.00 6.80
CA PHE A 18 -15.10 6.72 7.27
C PHE A 18 -13.57 6.61 7.09
N ALA A 19 -12.99 5.65 7.79
CA ALA A 19 -11.56 5.38 7.79
C ALA A 19 -11.27 3.91 8.07
N ALA A 20 -10.05 3.48 7.78
CA ALA A 20 -9.54 2.17 8.15
C ALA A 20 -8.81 2.20 9.50
N GLN A 21 -8.79 1.06 10.19
CA GLN A 21 -7.92 0.82 11.34
C GLN A 21 -6.81 -0.15 10.90
N PRO A 22 -5.57 0.34 10.64
CA PRO A 22 -4.47 -0.49 10.14
C PRO A 22 -4.12 -1.69 11.01
N THR A 23 -4.39 -1.65 12.32
CA THR A 23 -4.12 -2.80 13.21
C THR A 23 -4.98 -4.03 12.92
N ILE A 24 -6.13 -3.86 12.24
CA ILE A 24 -7.03 -4.96 11.88
C ILE A 24 -7.40 -4.99 10.39
N HIS A 25 -7.08 -3.96 9.62
CA HIS A 25 -7.23 -3.89 8.16
C HIS A 25 -5.87 -3.60 7.54
N HIS A 26 -5.19 -4.64 7.07
CA HIS A 26 -3.82 -4.55 6.59
C HIS A 26 -3.53 -5.65 5.56
N PRO A 27 -2.53 -5.49 4.68
CA PRO A 27 -2.30 -6.43 3.59
C PRO A 27 -1.61 -7.73 4.01
N VAL A 28 -1.18 -7.86 5.27
CA VAL A 28 -0.50 -9.07 5.77
C VAL A 28 -1.39 -10.30 5.61
N LEU A 29 -0.92 -11.23 4.79
CA LEU A 29 -1.60 -12.47 4.48
C LEU A 29 -1.18 -13.58 5.44
N LYS A 30 -2.12 -14.45 5.80
CA LYS A 30 -1.84 -15.76 6.44
C LYS A 30 -1.89 -16.90 5.43
N GLU A 31 -2.56 -16.68 4.30
CA GLU A 31 -2.83 -17.68 3.28
C GLU A 31 -2.70 -17.04 1.90
N THR A 32 -2.49 -17.86 0.87
CA THR A 32 -2.50 -17.38 -0.52
C THR A 32 -3.89 -16.84 -0.88
N ARG A 33 -3.91 -15.74 -1.65
CA ARG A 33 -5.15 -15.17 -2.16
C ARG A 33 -5.85 -16.14 -3.12
N GLN A 34 -7.17 -16.11 -3.12
CA GLN A 34 -7.99 -16.76 -4.12
C GLN A 34 -8.14 -15.84 -5.33
N ASP A 35 -7.82 -16.36 -6.52
CA ASP A 35 -8.07 -15.70 -7.80
C ASP A 35 -9.56 -15.73 -8.16
N ARG A 36 -10.35 -15.06 -7.33
CA ARG A 36 -11.82 -14.98 -7.39
C ARG A 36 -12.28 -13.57 -7.04
N VAL A 37 -13.50 -13.25 -7.48
CA VAL A 37 -14.21 -12.01 -7.19
C VAL A 37 -15.20 -12.24 -6.05
N CYS A 38 -15.18 -11.39 -5.03
CA CYS A 38 -16.08 -11.50 -3.90
C CYS A 38 -17.04 -10.32 -3.78
N PHE A 39 -18.31 -10.62 -3.50
CA PHE A 39 -19.27 -9.66 -2.97
C PHE A 39 -19.74 -10.09 -1.59
N ALA A 40 -19.87 -9.15 -0.66
CA ALA A 40 -20.46 -9.42 0.65
C ALA A 40 -21.52 -8.38 1.00
N GLY A 41 -22.78 -8.76 1.15
CA GLY A 41 -23.83 -7.76 1.44
C GLY A 41 -25.24 -8.29 1.27
N THR A 42 -26.18 -7.35 1.31
CA THR A 42 -27.62 -7.64 1.19
C THR A 42 -28.14 -7.24 -0.18
N TYR A 43 -29.05 -8.03 -0.74
CA TYR A 43 -29.62 -7.79 -2.06
C TYR A 43 -30.65 -6.63 -2.12
N TYR A 44 -31.63 -6.59 -1.21
CA TYR A 44 -32.77 -5.65 -1.23
C TYR A 44 -33.60 -5.70 -2.54
N ALA A 45 -34.56 -6.62 -2.60
CA ALA A 45 -35.40 -6.88 -3.77
C ALA A 45 -36.48 -5.80 -4.02
N ASP A 46 -36.96 -5.14 -2.97
CA ASP A 46 -38.13 -4.26 -3.00
C ASP A 46 -37.78 -2.77 -2.86
N CYS A 47 -36.51 -2.45 -2.57
CA CYS A 47 -36.03 -1.10 -2.35
C CYS A 47 -34.91 -0.76 -3.36
N PHE A 48 -34.87 0.48 -3.84
CA PHE A 48 -33.82 1.02 -4.73
C PHE A 48 -33.67 0.30 -6.09
N PRO A 49 -34.60 0.48 -7.05
CA PRO A 49 -34.55 -0.18 -8.37
C PRO A 49 -33.22 0.01 -9.12
N GLU A 50 -32.65 1.21 -9.10
CA GLU A 50 -31.37 1.48 -9.76
C GLU A 50 -30.20 0.74 -9.12
N ARG A 51 -30.17 0.68 -7.78
CA ARG A 51 -29.16 -0.10 -7.04
C ARG A 51 -29.25 -1.57 -7.44
N ARG A 52 -30.47 -2.13 -7.50
CA ARG A 52 -30.69 -3.51 -7.93
C ARG A 52 -30.15 -3.76 -9.33
N ARG A 53 -30.53 -2.92 -10.29
CA ARG A 53 -30.04 -3.03 -11.67
C ARG A 53 -28.51 -2.99 -11.74
N HIS A 54 -27.87 -2.03 -11.07
CA HIS A 54 -26.40 -1.94 -11.05
C HIS A 54 -25.75 -3.14 -10.36
N MET A 55 -26.36 -3.63 -9.28
CA MET A 55 -25.90 -4.83 -8.57
C MET A 55 -26.00 -6.07 -9.44
N GLU A 56 -27.14 -6.32 -10.09
CA GLU A 56 -27.34 -7.47 -10.97
C GLU A 56 -26.38 -7.42 -12.16
N ASN A 57 -26.20 -6.26 -12.80
CA ASN A 57 -25.21 -6.07 -13.86
C ASN A 57 -23.77 -6.34 -13.37
N MET A 58 -23.43 -5.86 -12.17
CA MET A 58 -22.12 -6.10 -11.59
C MET A 58 -21.90 -7.58 -11.27
N LEU A 59 -22.86 -8.24 -10.63
CA LEU A 59 -22.75 -9.65 -10.31
C LEU A 59 -22.70 -10.51 -11.58
N GLY A 60 -23.56 -10.24 -12.57
CA GLY A 60 -23.58 -10.92 -13.86
C GLY A 60 -22.25 -10.81 -14.60
N GLY A 61 -21.70 -9.60 -14.69
CA GLY A 61 -20.38 -9.36 -15.30
C GLY A 61 -19.21 -10.03 -14.57
N SER A 62 -19.38 -10.40 -13.30
CA SER A 62 -18.33 -10.99 -12.46
C SER A 62 -18.28 -12.53 -12.51
N ILE A 63 -19.32 -13.19 -13.01
CA ILE A 63 -19.45 -14.66 -12.99
C ILE A 63 -18.26 -15.35 -13.66
N ILE A 64 -17.82 -14.84 -14.82
CA ILE A 64 -16.73 -15.44 -15.61
C ILE A 64 -15.37 -15.40 -14.91
N PHE A 65 -15.20 -14.54 -13.90
CA PHE A 65 -13.97 -14.38 -13.11
C PHE A 65 -14.01 -15.15 -11.78
N GLY A 66 -15.01 -16.01 -11.59
CA GLY A 66 -15.22 -16.76 -10.36
C GLY A 66 -15.84 -15.90 -9.25
N LEU A 67 -17.17 -15.80 -9.26
CA LEU A 67 -17.93 -15.04 -8.28
C LEU A 67 -18.23 -15.86 -7.02
N ASP A 68 -18.00 -15.26 -5.85
CA ASP A 68 -18.51 -15.70 -4.56
C ASP A 68 -19.30 -14.59 -3.87
N ILE A 69 -20.49 -14.94 -3.36
CA ILE A 69 -21.40 -14.03 -2.66
C ILE A 69 -21.53 -14.47 -1.20
N TYR A 70 -21.20 -13.58 -0.27
CA TYR A 70 -21.56 -13.72 1.13
C TYR A 70 -22.78 -12.86 1.46
N ASP A 71 -23.93 -13.52 1.59
CA ASP A 71 -25.20 -12.88 1.85
C ASP A 71 -25.37 -12.64 3.36
N ARG A 72 -25.53 -11.37 3.74
CA ARG A 72 -25.76 -10.99 5.15
C ARG A 72 -27.09 -11.55 5.67
N MET A 73 -28.06 -11.74 4.79
CA MET A 73 -29.39 -12.27 5.08
C MET A 73 -29.51 -13.75 4.70
N PHE A 74 -28.38 -14.46 4.63
CA PHE A 74 -28.38 -15.88 4.28
C PHE A 74 -29.24 -16.69 5.25
N ARG A 75 -30.20 -17.44 4.69
CA ARG A 75 -31.22 -18.20 5.43
C ARG A 75 -32.06 -17.35 6.38
N HIS A 76 -32.28 -16.07 6.06
CA HIS A 76 -33.22 -15.23 6.79
C HIS A 76 -34.63 -15.84 6.76
N GLU A 77 -35.29 -15.84 7.91
CA GLU A 77 -36.63 -16.36 8.12
C GLU A 77 -37.58 -15.20 8.45
N GLY A 78 -38.87 -15.38 8.19
CA GLY A 78 -39.89 -14.36 8.42
C GLY A 78 -40.64 -13.93 7.16
N SER A 79 -41.66 -13.10 7.35
CA SER A 79 -42.55 -12.62 6.29
C SER A 79 -41.84 -11.71 5.28
N ASP A 80 -40.69 -11.15 5.64
CA ASP A 80 -39.89 -10.25 4.81
C ASP A 80 -38.77 -10.96 4.03
N LYS A 81 -38.63 -12.29 4.11
CA LYS A 81 -37.60 -13.08 3.41
C LYS A 81 -37.47 -12.74 1.92
N ALA A 82 -38.58 -12.58 1.21
CA ALA A 82 -38.58 -12.26 -0.22
C ALA A 82 -37.84 -10.94 -0.54
N ARG A 83 -37.77 -10.01 0.42
CA ARG A 83 -37.09 -8.72 0.27
C ARG A 83 -35.57 -8.85 0.24
N PHE A 84 -35.00 -9.96 0.71
CA PHE A 84 -33.55 -10.14 0.78
C PHE A 84 -33.02 -11.24 -0.13
N LEU A 85 -33.92 -11.99 -0.77
CA LEU A 85 -33.55 -13.12 -1.59
C LEU A 85 -32.89 -12.68 -2.90
N PHE A 86 -31.67 -13.16 -3.14
CA PHE A 86 -30.99 -12.99 -4.42
C PHE A 86 -31.75 -13.71 -5.55
N PRO A 87 -31.73 -13.18 -6.79
CA PRO A 87 -32.28 -13.84 -7.97
C PRO A 87 -31.71 -15.26 -8.18
N GLU A 88 -32.49 -16.14 -8.80
CA GLU A 88 -32.14 -17.55 -9.02
C GLU A 88 -30.78 -17.73 -9.69
N GLN A 89 -30.48 -16.91 -10.71
CA GLN A 89 -29.21 -16.93 -11.43
C GLN A 89 -27.99 -16.71 -10.52
N PHE A 90 -28.14 -16.08 -9.35
CA PHE A 90 -27.03 -15.82 -8.43
C PHE A 90 -26.92 -16.84 -7.27
N GLN A 91 -27.94 -17.67 -7.06
CA GLN A 91 -27.97 -18.67 -5.98
C GLN A 91 -26.76 -19.62 -5.99
N PRO A 92 -26.27 -20.12 -7.15
CA PRO A 92 -25.10 -21.01 -7.19
C PRO A 92 -23.80 -20.37 -6.71
N TYR A 93 -23.73 -19.04 -6.63
CA TYR A 93 -22.53 -18.31 -6.20
C TYR A 93 -22.56 -17.93 -4.71
N ILE A 94 -23.66 -18.20 -4.00
CA ILE A 94 -23.78 -17.90 -2.58
C ILE A 94 -22.95 -18.90 -1.75
N ARG A 95 -22.12 -18.39 -0.84
CA ARG A 95 -21.23 -19.15 0.06
C ARG A 95 -21.65 -19.10 1.53
N GLY A 96 -22.83 -18.53 1.81
CA GLY A 96 -23.36 -18.37 3.15
C GLY A 96 -23.19 -16.95 3.68
N LYS A 97 -23.09 -16.81 5.01
CA LYS A 97 -22.82 -15.54 5.70
C LYS A 97 -21.48 -15.59 6.41
N LEU A 98 -20.81 -14.45 6.52
CA LEU A 98 -19.60 -14.31 7.33
C LEU A 98 -19.90 -13.59 8.63
N SER A 99 -19.22 -14.02 9.70
CA SER A 99 -19.06 -13.18 10.89
C SER A 99 -18.21 -11.94 10.57
N TYR A 100 -18.16 -10.99 11.49
CA TYR A 100 -17.29 -9.82 11.32
C TYR A 100 -15.81 -10.22 11.22
N GLU A 101 -15.34 -11.14 12.06
CA GLU A 101 -13.96 -11.62 12.08
C GLU A 101 -13.58 -12.31 10.76
N SER A 102 -14.42 -13.24 10.29
CA SER A 102 -14.17 -13.92 9.02
C SER A 102 -14.26 -12.98 7.81
N MET A 103 -14.96 -11.86 7.94
CA MET A 103 -15.01 -10.83 6.91
C MET A 103 -13.68 -10.06 6.79
N LEU A 104 -12.96 -9.85 7.89
CA LEU A 104 -11.59 -9.29 7.86
C LEU A 104 -10.63 -10.22 7.10
N ASP A 105 -10.76 -11.53 7.29
CA ASP A 105 -9.98 -12.51 6.52
C ASP A 105 -10.38 -12.51 5.05
N ALA A 106 -11.69 -12.49 4.75
CA ALA A 106 -12.19 -12.44 3.38
C ALA A 106 -11.68 -11.20 2.62
N TYR A 107 -11.62 -10.03 3.27
CA TYR A 107 -11.06 -8.83 2.67
C TYR A 107 -9.63 -9.00 2.18
N ARG A 108 -8.81 -9.83 2.84
CA ARG A 108 -7.43 -10.11 2.43
C ARG A 108 -7.33 -11.30 1.48
N LYS A 109 -8.24 -12.26 1.61
CA LYS A 109 -8.18 -13.55 0.92
C LYS A 109 -8.57 -13.47 -0.55
N TYR A 110 -9.49 -12.59 -0.92
CA TYR A 110 -9.92 -12.49 -2.32
C TYR A 110 -9.01 -11.58 -3.14
N ARG A 111 -8.93 -11.86 -4.44
CA ARG A 111 -8.18 -11.03 -5.40
C ARG A 111 -8.86 -9.69 -5.63
N VAL A 112 -10.17 -9.69 -5.90
CA VAL A 112 -10.95 -8.46 -6.12
C VAL A 112 -12.25 -8.50 -5.31
N PHE A 113 -12.66 -7.35 -4.80
CA PHE A 113 -13.95 -7.19 -4.13
C PHE A 113 -14.92 -6.31 -4.92
N LEU A 114 -16.22 -6.56 -4.74
CA LEU A 114 -17.30 -5.77 -5.31
C LEU A 114 -17.95 -4.91 -4.23
N ASN A 115 -18.21 -3.64 -4.56
CA ASN A 115 -18.94 -2.72 -3.68
C ASN A 115 -20.19 -2.13 -4.36
N VAL A 116 -21.33 -2.25 -3.70
CA VAL A 116 -22.62 -1.75 -4.20
C VAL A 116 -23.12 -0.63 -3.29
N ASN A 117 -23.47 0.51 -3.89
CA ASN A 117 -23.92 1.72 -3.20
C ASN A 117 -25.44 1.89 -3.37
N SER A 118 -26.14 2.18 -2.27
CA SER A 118 -27.58 2.49 -2.30
C SER A 118 -27.88 3.96 -2.61
N VAL A 119 -26.94 4.85 -2.28
CA VAL A 119 -27.02 6.29 -2.53
C VAL A 119 -25.82 6.66 -3.41
N TYR A 120 -26.09 7.15 -4.62
CA TYR A 120 -25.03 7.41 -5.61
C TYR A 120 -24.73 8.90 -5.80
N ASP A 121 -25.68 9.78 -5.47
CA ASP A 121 -25.59 11.24 -5.66
C ASP A 121 -25.00 11.98 -4.45
N SER A 122 -24.89 11.30 -3.31
CA SER A 122 -24.34 11.88 -2.09
C SER A 122 -22.83 12.12 -2.21
N PRO A 123 -22.34 13.33 -1.90
CA PRO A 123 -20.90 13.63 -1.88
C PRO A 123 -20.17 13.02 -0.68
N THR A 124 -20.87 12.46 0.30
CA THR A 124 -20.26 11.97 1.54
C THR A 124 -20.63 10.53 1.90
N MET A 125 -21.61 9.93 1.21
CA MET A 125 -22.13 8.60 1.58
C MET A 125 -21.63 7.52 0.63
N PHE A 126 -20.85 6.59 1.17
CA PHE A 126 -20.55 5.28 0.61
C PHE A 126 -20.03 4.35 1.71
N ALA A 127 -19.87 3.06 1.39
CA ALA A 127 -19.57 2.05 2.40
C ALA A 127 -18.18 2.24 3.03
N ARG A 128 -18.11 2.10 4.36
CA ARG A 128 -16.86 1.99 5.14
C ARG A 128 -15.90 0.93 4.57
N ARG A 129 -16.44 -0.15 4.01
CA ARG A 129 -15.71 -1.24 3.36
C ARG A 129 -14.68 -0.77 2.33
N VAL A 130 -14.97 0.30 1.58
CA VAL A 130 -14.03 0.81 0.57
C VAL A 130 -12.70 1.15 1.22
N PHE A 131 -12.72 1.79 2.40
CA PHE A 131 -11.51 2.09 3.16
C PHE A 131 -10.82 0.83 3.69
N GLU A 132 -11.61 -0.11 4.22
CA GLU A 132 -11.12 -1.35 4.81
C GLU A 132 -10.43 -2.26 3.78
N LEU A 133 -11.02 -2.41 2.59
CA LEU A 133 -10.47 -3.22 1.49
C LEU A 133 -9.17 -2.65 0.94
N LEU A 134 -9.13 -1.34 0.69
CA LEU A 134 -7.93 -0.67 0.20
C LEU A 134 -6.80 -0.76 1.22
N ALA A 135 -7.09 -0.66 2.53
CA ALA A 135 -6.12 -0.89 3.60
C ALA A 135 -5.60 -2.34 3.60
N CYS A 136 -6.44 -3.31 3.28
CA CYS A 136 -6.06 -4.72 3.08
C CYS A 136 -5.32 -5.00 1.77
N GLY A 137 -5.03 -3.97 0.95
CA GLY A 137 -4.41 -4.14 -0.36
C GLY A 137 -5.27 -4.91 -1.35
N THR A 138 -6.59 -4.82 -1.23
CA THR A 138 -7.53 -5.53 -2.10
C THR A 138 -8.21 -4.54 -3.03
N PRO A 139 -7.88 -4.57 -4.35
CA PRO A 139 -8.59 -3.79 -5.35
C PRO A 139 -10.09 -4.08 -5.32
N LEU A 140 -10.89 -3.06 -5.62
CA LEU A 140 -12.34 -3.20 -5.71
C LEU A 140 -12.94 -2.48 -6.91
N VAL A 141 -14.04 -3.03 -7.42
CA VAL A 141 -14.90 -2.40 -8.43
C VAL A 141 -16.22 -2.04 -7.76
N SER A 142 -16.77 -0.87 -8.08
CA SER A 142 -17.97 -0.39 -7.38
C SER A 142 -19.07 0.13 -8.31
N THR A 143 -20.32 0.10 -7.87
CA THR A 143 -21.40 0.83 -8.54
C THR A 143 -21.25 2.33 -8.29
N PRO A 144 -21.91 3.21 -9.06
CA PRO A 144 -21.72 4.66 -8.95
C PRO A 144 -21.87 5.24 -7.53
N SER A 145 -20.98 6.15 -7.16
CA SER A 145 -21.04 7.00 -5.96
C SER A 145 -20.18 8.26 -6.14
N LYS A 146 -20.83 9.42 -6.01
CA LYS A 146 -20.19 10.75 -6.08
C LYS A 146 -19.13 10.95 -5.00
N GLY A 147 -19.44 10.58 -3.75
CA GLY A 147 -18.47 10.73 -2.65
C GLY A 147 -17.24 9.84 -2.83
N MET A 148 -17.40 8.66 -3.42
CA MET A 148 -16.30 7.78 -3.72
C MET A 148 -15.45 8.29 -4.90
N GLU A 149 -16.08 8.87 -5.94
CA GLU A 149 -15.38 9.54 -7.04
C GLU A 149 -14.53 10.71 -6.52
N GLN A 150 -15.07 11.50 -5.59
CA GLN A 150 -14.35 12.63 -5.00
C GLN A 150 -13.14 12.21 -4.17
N ILE A 151 -13.21 11.08 -3.45
CA ILE A 151 -12.13 10.64 -2.56
C ILE A 151 -11.10 9.75 -3.27
N PHE A 152 -11.55 8.87 -4.15
CA PHE A 152 -10.72 7.82 -4.76
C PHE A 152 -10.55 7.98 -6.27
N GLY A 153 -11.40 8.75 -6.95
CA GLY A 153 -11.31 8.99 -8.39
C GLY A 153 -11.15 7.69 -9.18
N ALA A 154 -10.17 7.68 -10.08
CA ALA A 154 -9.87 6.53 -10.93
C ALA A 154 -9.34 5.29 -10.19
N LEU A 155 -8.95 5.40 -8.91
CA LEU A 155 -8.41 4.28 -8.13
C LEU A 155 -9.44 3.16 -7.96
N VAL A 156 -10.71 3.52 -7.77
CA VAL A 156 -11.84 2.58 -7.65
C VAL A 156 -12.75 2.74 -8.88
N PRO A 157 -12.62 1.87 -9.90
CA PRO A 157 -13.45 1.95 -11.09
C PRO A 157 -14.94 1.78 -10.75
N GLN A 158 -15.77 2.61 -11.39
CA GLN A 158 -17.21 2.64 -11.18
C GLN A 158 -17.97 2.15 -12.41
N VAL A 159 -18.87 1.18 -12.24
CA VAL A 159 -19.51 0.45 -13.35
C VAL A 159 -21.03 0.40 -13.18
N LYS A 160 -21.75 0.46 -14.30
CA LYS A 160 -23.22 0.43 -14.40
C LYS A 160 -23.73 -0.78 -15.17
N THR A 161 -22.93 -1.32 -16.09
CA THR A 161 -23.32 -2.43 -16.98
C THR A 161 -22.45 -3.68 -16.76
N GLU A 162 -22.92 -4.84 -17.23
CA GLU A 162 -22.09 -6.05 -17.21
C GLU A 162 -20.81 -5.89 -18.04
N SER A 163 -20.89 -5.21 -19.19
CA SER A 163 -19.75 -5.00 -20.08
C SER A 163 -18.69 -4.13 -19.41
N GLU A 164 -19.11 -3.04 -18.76
CA GLU A 164 -18.20 -2.20 -17.96
C GLU A 164 -17.61 -2.97 -16.79
N THR A 165 -18.40 -3.82 -16.14
CA THR A 165 -17.92 -4.68 -15.05
C THR A 165 -16.84 -5.65 -15.54
N ARG A 166 -17.06 -6.30 -16.69
CA ARG A 166 -16.07 -7.18 -17.30
C ARG A 166 -14.79 -6.43 -17.65
N ALA A 167 -14.90 -5.27 -18.29
CA ALA A 167 -13.76 -4.45 -18.66
C ALA A 167 -12.96 -3.95 -17.43
N ALA A 168 -13.63 -3.65 -16.31
CA ALA A 168 -12.96 -3.22 -15.08
C ALA A 168 -12.30 -4.38 -14.31
N LEU A 169 -12.88 -5.59 -14.36
CA LEU A 169 -12.36 -6.76 -13.67
C LEU A 169 -11.22 -7.44 -14.42
N GLN A 170 -11.30 -7.51 -15.75
CA GLN A 170 -10.32 -8.19 -16.60
C GLN A 170 -8.86 -7.87 -16.27
N PRO A 171 -8.40 -6.59 -16.26
CA PRO A 171 -7.01 -6.30 -15.93
C PRO A 171 -6.65 -6.63 -14.48
N LEU A 172 -7.61 -6.58 -13.55
CA LEU A 172 -7.37 -6.95 -12.15
C LEU A 172 -7.25 -8.47 -11.98
N MET A 173 -7.89 -9.26 -12.83
CA MET A 173 -7.89 -10.71 -12.77
C MET A 173 -6.75 -11.33 -13.59
N ASP A 174 -6.43 -10.75 -14.76
CA ASP A 174 -5.53 -11.36 -15.74
C ASP A 174 -4.11 -10.76 -15.73
N ASP A 175 -3.93 -9.54 -15.20
CA ASP A 175 -2.62 -8.87 -15.12
C ASP A 175 -2.19 -8.67 -13.67
N ASP A 176 -1.27 -9.51 -13.20
CA ASP A 176 -0.67 -9.40 -11.88
C ASP A 176 0.00 -8.03 -11.65
N ARG A 177 0.60 -7.42 -12.67
CA ARG A 177 1.26 -6.11 -12.53
C ARG A 177 0.26 -4.99 -12.28
N GLU A 178 -0.83 -4.96 -13.04
CA GLU A 178 -1.89 -3.99 -12.81
C GLU A 178 -2.57 -4.21 -11.46
N TRP A 179 -2.82 -5.47 -11.09
CA TRP A 179 -3.36 -5.79 -9.76
C TRP A 179 -2.45 -5.30 -8.64
N MET A 180 -1.13 -5.54 -8.74
CA MET A 180 -0.13 -5.11 -7.77
C MET A 180 -0.10 -3.58 -7.67
N ARG A 181 -0.09 -2.88 -8.80
CA ARG A 181 -0.11 -1.41 -8.86
C ARG A 181 -1.35 -0.87 -8.14
N ARG A 182 -2.52 -1.44 -8.41
CA ARG A 182 -3.80 -1.06 -7.80
C ARG A 182 -3.83 -1.31 -6.29
N SER A 183 -3.30 -2.46 -5.87
CA SER A 183 -3.18 -2.81 -4.45
C SER A 183 -2.30 -1.79 -3.70
N ALA A 184 -1.10 -1.51 -4.23
CA ALA A 184 -0.16 -0.56 -3.63
C ALA A 184 -0.75 0.86 -3.55
N LEU A 185 -1.34 1.35 -4.64
CA LEU A 185 -2.01 2.66 -4.65
C LEU A 185 -3.17 2.73 -3.66
N GLY A 186 -3.92 1.64 -3.49
CA GLY A 186 -4.96 1.49 -2.48
C GLY A 186 -4.44 1.68 -1.07
N ILE A 187 -3.41 0.91 -0.69
CA ILE A 187 -2.80 0.97 0.65
C ILE A 187 -2.30 2.38 0.93
N ARG A 188 -1.50 2.92 0.01
CA ARG A 188 -0.93 4.27 0.11
C ARG A 188 -2.00 5.33 0.31
N ARG A 189 -3.04 5.31 -0.53
CA ARG A 189 -4.14 6.27 -0.42
C ARG A 189 -4.77 6.24 0.97
N ILE A 190 -4.92 5.05 1.57
CA ILE A 190 -5.47 4.93 2.92
C ILE A 190 -4.49 5.39 4.00
N MET A 191 -3.23 4.96 3.91
CA MET A 191 -2.18 5.30 4.89
C MET A 191 -1.85 6.80 4.92
N ASP A 192 -1.98 7.49 3.78
CA ASP A 192 -1.70 8.93 3.62
C ASP A 192 -2.76 9.83 4.28
N GLY A 193 -4.00 9.37 4.45
CA GLY A 193 -5.06 10.29 4.90
C GLY A 193 -6.40 9.68 5.31
N HIS A 194 -6.55 8.35 5.27
CA HIS A 194 -7.82 7.70 5.57
C HIS A 194 -7.78 6.59 6.63
N CYS A 195 -6.78 6.60 7.51
CA CYS A 195 -6.80 5.89 8.79
C CYS A 195 -7.53 6.64 9.91
N TYR A 196 -8.02 5.93 10.94
CA TYR A 196 -8.69 6.54 12.10
C TYR A 196 -7.80 7.49 12.89
N ARG A 197 -6.46 7.32 12.84
CA ARG A 197 -5.52 8.31 13.39
C ARG A 197 -5.75 9.72 12.82
N HIS A 198 -5.98 9.82 11.51
CA HIS A 198 -6.22 11.11 10.85
C HIS A 198 -7.59 11.68 11.24
N ARG A 199 -8.58 10.81 11.48
CA ARG A 199 -9.90 11.24 11.98
C ARG A 199 -9.79 11.79 13.40
N LEU A 200 -9.03 11.13 14.27
CA LEU A 200 -8.75 11.62 15.62
C LEU A 200 -8.01 12.96 15.59
N GLN A 201 -7.01 13.10 14.72
CA GLN A 201 -6.31 14.36 14.51
C GLN A 201 -7.26 15.47 14.03
N THR A 202 -8.15 15.16 13.07
CA THR A 202 -9.17 16.12 12.59
C THR A 202 -10.09 16.57 13.73
N VAL A 203 -10.55 15.63 14.57
CA VAL A 203 -11.38 15.95 15.74
C VAL A 203 -10.62 16.81 16.74
N ALA A 204 -9.37 16.46 17.07
CA ALA A 204 -8.55 17.21 18.01
C ALA A 204 -8.31 18.66 17.53
N GLN A 205 -7.92 18.83 16.26
CA GLN A 205 -7.74 20.14 15.62
C GLN A 205 -9.04 20.95 15.64
N THR A 206 -10.19 20.31 15.34
CA THR A 206 -11.50 20.97 15.35
C THR A 206 -11.88 21.47 16.75
N LEU A 207 -11.44 20.78 17.80
CA LEU A 207 -11.66 21.17 19.20
C LEU A 207 -10.64 22.21 19.70
N GLY A 208 -9.67 22.63 18.87
CA GLY A 208 -8.59 23.51 19.30
C GLY A 208 -7.63 22.86 20.29
N LEU A 209 -7.63 21.53 20.39
CA LEU A 209 -6.63 20.81 21.17
C LEU A 209 -5.32 20.90 20.42
N ASP A 210 -4.25 21.25 21.14
CA ASP A 210 -2.90 21.15 20.61
C ASP A 210 -2.62 19.67 20.34
N ALA A 211 -2.91 19.24 19.11
CA ALA A 211 -2.61 17.92 18.61
C ALA A 211 -1.11 17.83 18.30
N GLY A 212 -0.26 18.37 19.19
CA GLY A 212 1.20 18.47 19.15
C GLY A 212 1.92 17.12 19.10
N ALA A 213 1.22 16.04 18.76
CA ALA A 213 1.84 14.91 18.13
C ALA A 213 2.27 15.32 16.72
N LYS A 214 3.50 15.85 16.59
CA LYS A 214 4.32 15.36 15.47
C LYS A 214 4.13 13.85 15.51
N ASP A 215 3.63 13.25 14.45
CA ASP A 215 3.55 11.79 14.33
C ASP A 215 5.02 11.34 14.30
N ARG A 216 5.68 11.23 15.47
CA ARG A 216 7.13 10.98 15.58
C ARG A 216 7.48 9.58 15.08
N ALA A 217 6.49 8.70 15.02
CA ALA A 217 6.57 7.44 14.31
C ALA A 217 6.81 7.65 12.80
N GLU A 218 6.82 8.89 12.30
CA GLU A 218 7.14 9.25 10.92
C GLU A 218 8.61 9.40 10.58
N ASP A 219 9.47 9.58 11.59
CA ASP A 219 10.89 9.76 11.36
C ASP A 219 11.53 8.43 10.94
N CYS A 220 12.19 8.47 9.80
CA CYS A 220 12.94 7.35 9.23
C CYS A 220 14.40 7.77 9.10
N VAL A 221 15.31 7.03 9.72
CA VAL A 221 16.74 7.15 9.46
C VAL A 221 17.17 6.07 8.49
N LEU A 222 17.98 6.43 7.51
CA LEU A 222 18.44 5.52 6.49
C LEU A 222 19.91 5.14 6.73
N LEU A 223 20.19 3.83 6.64
CA LEU A 223 21.52 3.25 6.77
C LEU A 223 21.97 2.72 5.42
N LEU A 224 23.04 3.29 4.87
CA LEU A 224 23.65 2.89 3.60
C LEU A 224 24.85 1.97 3.87
N THR A 225 24.73 0.69 3.51
CA THR A 225 25.72 -0.35 3.83
C THR A 225 26.88 -0.46 2.83
N ALA A 226 26.73 0.06 1.62
CA ALA A 226 27.79 0.12 0.61
C ALA A 226 27.84 1.49 -0.06
N ALA A 227 28.97 2.18 0.11
CA ALA A 227 29.30 3.43 -0.59
C ALA A 227 29.81 3.11 -2.00
N GLN A 228 28.92 2.70 -2.89
CA GLN A 228 29.20 2.48 -4.31
C GLN A 228 28.14 3.20 -5.13
N HIS A 229 28.49 3.60 -6.36
CA HIS A 229 27.57 4.29 -7.28
C HIS A 229 26.92 5.56 -6.68
N PRO A 230 27.72 6.56 -6.28
CA PRO A 230 27.22 7.72 -5.54
C PRO A 230 26.13 8.49 -6.25
N GLU A 231 26.17 8.53 -7.59
CA GLU A 231 25.15 9.23 -8.36
C GLU A 231 23.81 8.56 -8.34
N ARG A 232 23.81 7.24 -8.43
CA ARG A 232 22.60 6.43 -8.36
C ARG A 232 21.99 6.53 -6.98
N THR A 233 22.75 6.25 -5.93
CA THR A 233 22.22 6.33 -4.56
C THR A 233 21.66 7.70 -4.25
N ALA A 234 22.32 8.78 -4.70
CA ALA A 234 21.80 10.11 -4.48
C ALA A 234 20.52 10.41 -5.28
N HIS A 235 20.40 9.88 -6.51
CA HIS A 235 19.16 9.93 -7.28
C HIS A 235 18.01 9.17 -6.59
N GLU A 236 18.28 7.96 -6.12
CA GLU A 236 17.33 7.08 -5.40
C GLU A 236 16.80 7.72 -4.12
N LEU A 237 17.68 8.38 -3.36
CA LEU A 237 17.30 9.07 -2.14
C LEU A 237 16.55 10.38 -2.42
N ALA A 238 16.95 11.12 -3.45
CA ALA A 238 16.27 12.35 -3.86
C ALA A 238 14.87 12.09 -4.46
N SER A 239 14.63 10.91 -5.03
CA SER A 239 13.34 10.55 -5.64
C SER A 239 12.29 10.12 -4.61
N GLN A 240 12.66 9.90 -3.35
CA GLN A 240 11.72 9.42 -2.33
C GLN A 240 10.60 10.43 -2.07
N ASN A 241 9.35 9.99 -2.23
CA ASN A 241 8.14 10.75 -1.87
C ASN A 241 8.14 11.16 -0.39
N ARG A 242 8.85 10.39 0.44
CA ARG A 242 9.01 10.62 1.87
C ARG A 242 10.48 10.42 2.24
N PRO A 243 11.27 11.50 2.30
CA PRO A 243 12.70 11.40 2.55
C PRO A 243 12.99 10.97 3.98
N ALA A 244 14.15 10.33 4.17
CA ALA A 244 14.69 10.07 5.50
C ALA A 244 15.06 11.38 6.20
N CYS A 245 14.89 11.44 7.52
CA CYS A 245 15.29 12.61 8.31
C CYS A 245 16.82 12.70 8.48
N ALA A 246 17.53 11.57 8.39
CA ALA A 246 18.98 11.48 8.38
C ALA A 246 19.45 10.27 7.58
N VAL A 247 20.67 10.35 7.05
CA VAL A 247 21.35 9.26 6.34
C VAL A 247 22.69 8.97 7.01
N TYR A 248 22.95 7.71 7.35
CA TYR A 248 24.25 7.24 7.83
C TYR A 248 24.86 6.29 6.81
N ILE A 249 26.09 6.59 6.41
CA ILE A 249 26.91 5.75 5.53
C ILE A 249 27.76 4.85 6.42
N LEU A 250 27.47 3.55 6.41
CA LEU A 250 28.10 2.53 7.25
C LEU A 250 29.41 2.03 6.64
N ASN A 251 30.36 2.94 6.49
CA ASN A 251 31.68 2.65 5.93
C ASN A 251 32.69 3.67 6.46
N THR A 252 33.98 3.41 6.25
CA THR A 252 35.05 4.35 6.56
C THR A 252 35.95 4.57 5.34
N GLY A 253 36.65 5.71 5.30
CA GLY A 253 37.62 6.03 4.25
C GLY A 253 37.08 6.87 3.09
N ALA A 254 37.92 7.04 2.07
CA ALA A 254 37.73 8.02 1.00
C ALA A 254 36.44 7.80 0.19
N GLU A 255 36.03 6.56 -0.05
CA GLU A 255 34.81 6.28 -0.81
C GLU A 255 33.55 6.68 -0.04
N ALA A 256 33.54 6.48 1.28
CA ALA A 256 32.43 6.92 2.13
C ALA A 256 32.29 8.45 2.15
N GLU A 257 33.42 9.17 2.21
CA GLU A 257 33.42 10.64 2.13
C GLU A 257 33.03 11.15 0.74
N LYS A 258 33.44 10.46 -0.33
CA LYS A 258 33.00 10.76 -1.70
C LYS A 258 31.49 10.61 -1.84
N GLN A 259 30.93 9.51 -1.32
CA GLN A 259 29.49 9.27 -1.27
C GLN A 259 28.77 10.37 -0.49
N ARG A 260 29.28 10.72 0.70
CA ARG A 260 28.75 11.81 1.53
C ARG A 260 28.74 13.14 0.80
N ALA A 261 29.85 13.52 0.15
CA ALA A 261 29.95 14.75 -0.62
C ALA A 261 28.92 14.80 -1.76
N PHE A 262 28.67 13.67 -2.42
CA PHE A 262 27.70 13.57 -3.51
C PHE A 262 26.24 13.73 -3.03
N LEU A 263 25.93 13.17 -1.86
CA LEU A 263 24.63 13.35 -1.19
C LEU A 263 24.43 14.80 -0.74
N LEU A 264 25.44 15.39 -0.11
CA LEU A 264 25.42 16.79 0.32
C LEU A 264 25.24 17.76 -0.85
N ALA A 265 25.89 17.50 -1.99
CA ALA A 265 25.74 18.28 -3.22
C ALA A 265 24.29 18.25 -3.78
N ARG A 266 23.48 17.27 -3.38
CA ARG A 266 22.05 17.15 -3.70
C ARG A 266 21.13 17.57 -2.56
N GLY A 267 21.68 18.18 -1.50
CA GLY A 267 20.91 18.63 -0.34
C GLY A 267 20.47 17.51 0.61
N ILE A 268 21.07 16.32 0.50
CA ILE A 268 20.77 15.18 1.38
C ILE A 268 21.79 15.19 2.52
N ALA A 269 21.30 15.44 3.74
CA ALA A 269 22.14 15.39 4.94
C ALA A 269 22.60 13.94 5.20
N ALA A 270 23.93 13.75 5.22
CA ALA A 270 24.55 12.45 5.42
C ALA A 270 25.76 12.52 6.35
N SER A 271 25.87 11.52 7.22
CA SER A 271 26.99 11.32 8.15
C SER A 271 27.71 10.01 7.83
N VAL A 272 29.03 10.00 7.93
CA VAL A 272 29.84 8.78 7.80
C VAL A 272 30.08 8.22 9.20
N THR A 273 29.83 6.93 9.39
CA THR A 273 30.05 6.25 10.67
C THR A 273 30.51 4.82 10.45
N SER A 274 31.25 4.27 11.41
CA SER A 274 31.59 2.85 11.44
C SER A 274 30.44 2.01 12.03
N LEU A 275 30.50 0.69 11.78
CA LEU A 275 29.49 -0.27 12.26
C LEU A 275 29.41 -0.33 13.78
N ASP A 276 30.51 -0.13 14.49
CA ASP A 276 30.58 -0.13 15.95
C ASP A 276 30.00 1.15 16.59
N GLN A 277 29.99 2.27 15.85
CA GLN A 277 29.52 3.57 16.36
C GLN A 277 28.07 3.89 15.98
N VAL A 278 27.51 3.24 14.95
CA VAL A 278 26.17 3.59 14.45
C VAL A 278 25.07 3.42 15.50
N ILE A 279 25.08 2.34 16.29
CA ILE A 279 24.04 2.09 17.30
C ILE A 279 24.07 3.17 18.40
N PRO A 280 25.23 3.49 19.01
CA PRO A 280 25.36 4.64 19.92
C PRO A 280 24.88 5.96 19.31
N CYS A 281 25.29 6.28 18.07
CA CYS A 281 24.89 7.51 17.39
C CYS A 281 23.36 7.61 17.22
N LEU A 282 22.73 6.54 16.72
CA LEU A 282 21.28 6.49 16.53
C LEU A 282 20.53 6.62 17.86
N SER A 283 21.03 5.96 18.91
CA SER A 283 20.40 6.01 20.24
C SER A 283 20.46 7.41 20.86
N GLN A 284 21.48 8.19 20.53
CA GLN A 284 21.65 9.56 21.02
C GLN A 284 20.89 10.59 20.17
N GLU A 285 20.99 10.51 18.84
CA GLU A 285 20.47 11.52 17.92
C GLU A 285 19.04 11.24 17.46
N HIS A 286 18.66 9.96 17.37
CA HIS A 286 17.41 9.48 16.79
C HIS A 286 16.78 8.31 17.59
N PRO A 287 16.58 8.44 18.91
CA PRO A 287 16.17 7.32 19.79
C PRO A 287 14.83 6.68 19.42
N GLU A 288 13.95 7.41 18.74
CA GLU A 288 12.59 6.97 18.40
C GLU A 288 12.38 6.77 16.89
N ALA A 289 13.42 6.96 16.07
CA ALA A 289 13.30 6.85 14.62
C ALA A 289 13.29 5.39 14.19
N SER A 290 12.40 5.07 13.26
CA SER A 290 12.50 3.79 12.55
C SER A 290 13.68 3.83 11.58
N LEU A 291 14.20 2.66 11.24
CA LEU A 291 15.40 2.51 10.44
C LEU A 291 15.06 1.84 9.12
N ALA A 292 15.68 2.29 8.04
CA ALA A 292 15.65 1.63 6.74
C ALA A 292 17.09 1.34 6.30
N LEU A 293 17.35 0.11 5.87
CA LEU A 293 18.61 -0.26 5.24
C LEU A 293 18.45 -0.21 3.73
N ILE A 294 19.44 0.38 3.06
CA ILE A 294 19.60 0.32 1.62
C ILE A 294 21.06 0.01 1.26
N HIS A 295 21.24 -0.46 0.03
CA HIS A 295 22.55 -0.78 -0.53
C HIS A 295 22.73 -0.10 -1.89
N GLY A 296 23.90 0.50 -2.13
CA GLY A 296 24.16 1.33 -3.32
C GLY A 296 24.07 0.59 -4.67
N ALA A 297 24.15 -0.74 -4.66
CA ALA A 297 24.01 -1.56 -5.87
C ALA A 297 22.56 -1.83 -6.31
N HIS A 298 21.58 -1.52 -5.47
CA HIS A 298 20.17 -1.76 -5.75
C HIS A 298 19.45 -0.48 -6.18
N SER A 299 18.26 -0.67 -6.75
CA SER A 299 17.39 0.41 -7.20
C SER A 299 16.08 0.37 -6.43
N TYR A 300 15.56 1.55 -6.11
CA TYR A 300 14.45 1.75 -5.22
C TYR A 300 13.38 2.58 -5.93
N GLY A 301 12.11 2.28 -5.69
CA GLY A 301 11.05 3.16 -6.19
C GLY A 301 11.00 4.45 -5.35
N PRO A 302 10.36 5.52 -5.86
CA PRO A 302 10.14 6.75 -5.08
C PRO A 302 9.27 6.51 -3.83
N SER A 303 8.57 5.38 -3.78
CA SER A 303 7.76 4.96 -2.63
C SER A 303 8.46 3.98 -1.70
N TYR A 304 9.77 3.76 -1.85
CA TYR A 304 10.51 2.78 -1.06
C TYR A 304 10.35 2.98 0.45
N LEU A 305 10.77 4.15 0.92
CA LEU A 305 10.76 4.42 2.36
C LEU A 305 9.35 4.50 2.91
N ARG A 306 8.43 5.12 2.16
CA ARG A 306 7.05 5.30 2.63
C ARG A 306 6.35 3.95 2.83
N ASP A 307 6.45 3.04 1.86
CA ASP A 307 5.74 1.76 1.90
C ASP A 307 6.33 0.84 2.99
N GLY A 308 7.65 0.84 3.16
CA GLY A 308 8.30 0.07 4.23
C GLY A 308 7.97 0.59 5.63
N MET A 309 7.88 1.91 5.79
CA MET A 309 7.45 2.54 7.04
C MET A 309 5.99 2.28 7.35
N ASP A 310 5.10 2.35 6.36
CA ASP A 310 3.70 1.96 6.52
C ASP A 310 3.57 0.48 6.90
N ALA A 311 4.41 -0.38 6.32
CA ALA A 311 4.49 -1.78 6.67
C ALA A 311 4.83 -2.02 8.14
N LEU A 312 5.81 -1.31 8.71
CA LEU A 312 6.09 -1.37 10.15
C LEU A 312 4.89 -0.93 11.02
N ARG A 313 4.06 -0.01 10.53
CA ARG A 313 2.87 0.44 11.28
C ARG A 313 1.76 -0.58 11.28
N TYR A 314 1.31 -1.02 10.10
CA TYR A 314 0.11 -1.86 10.00
C TYR A 314 0.36 -3.30 10.47
N SER A 315 1.61 -3.76 10.44
CA SER A 315 2.01 -5.10 10.87
C SER A 315 2.14 -5.28 12.37
N ASN A 316 2.43 -4.18 13.06
CA ASN A 316 2.93 -4.17 14.42
C ASN A 316 4.20 -5.03 14.68
N CYS A 317 5.04 -5.26 13.67
CA CYS A 317 6.28 -6.01 13.85
C CYS A 317 7.47 -5.13 14.24
N GLY A 318 8.49 -5.73 14.88
CA GLY A 318 9.78 -5.09 15.09
C GLY A 318 10.53 -4.84 13.78
N ARG A 319 10.43 -5.77 12.82
CA ARG A 319 11.18 -5.71 11.55
C ARG A 319 10.33 -6.13 10.36
N SER A 320 10.45 -5.39 9.26
CA SER A 320 9.77 -5.62 7.99
C SER A 320 10.79 -5.66 6.85
N GLY A 321 10.48 -6.36 5.76
CA GLY A 321 11.30 -6.28 4.56
C GLY A 321 10.71 -7.03 3.37
N LEU A 322 11.51 -7.17 2.32
CA LEU A 322 11.13 -7.80 1.06
C LEU A 322 12.04 -8.96 0.71
N ASP A 323 11.45 -9.95 0.05
CA ASP A 323 12.19 -11.05 -0.58
C ASP A 323 12.71 -10.63 -1.97
N SER A 324 11.89 -9.91 -2.74
CA SER A 324 12.26 -9.42 -4.07
C SER A 324 12.82 -8.00 -4.03
N HIS A 325 13.79 -7.70 -4.88
CA HIS A 325 14.39 -6.37 -4.98
C HIS A 325 14.91 -6.11 -6.41
N PHE A 326 15.18 -4.85 -6.76
CA PHE A 326 15.74 -4.50 -8.06
C PHE A 326 17.25 -4.31 -7.95
N ALA A 327 18.00 -5.06 -8.75
CA ALA A 327 19.41 -4.79 -8.97
C ALA A 327 19.53 -3.82 -10.15
N ALA A 328 20.37 -2.80 -9.99
CA ALA A 328 20.65 -1.89 -11.07
C ALA A 328 21.80 -2.43 -11.94
N GLN A 329 21.59 -2.42 -13.26
CA GLN A 329 22.54 -2.83 -14.29
C GLN A 329 22.98 -1.61 -15.12
N GLU A 330 23.90 -1.79 -16.06
CA GLU A 330 24.38 -0.69 -16.93
C GLU A 330 23.26 -0.08 -17.77
N GLU A 331 22.31 -0.88 -18.26
CA GLU A 331 21.21 -0.44 -19.15
C GLU A 331 19.82 -0.42 -18.48
N GLY A 332 19.73 -0.46 -17.14
CA GLY A 332 18.44 -0.35 -16.45
C GLY A 332 18.38 -1.05 -15.10
N VAL A 333 17.21 -1.62 -14.79
CA VAL A 333 16.97 -2.35 -13.53
C VAL A 333 16.39 -3.72 -13.84
N VAL A 334 16.85 -4.72 -13.09
CA VAL A 334 16.35 -6.11 -13.19
C VAL A 334 15.72 -6.48 -11.87
N LEU A 335 14.48 -6.99 -11.93
CA LEU A 335 13.83 -7.58 -10.77
C LEU A 335 14.52 -8.90 -10.44
N LEU A 336 15.08 -8.99 -9.24
CA LEU A 336 15.54 -10.23 -8.64
C LEU A 336 14.37 -10.80 -7.82
N PRO A 337 13.70 -11.86 -8.32
CA PRO A 337 12.53 -12.41 -7.65
C PRO A 337 12.93 -13.18 -6.38
N GLY A 338 12.11 -13.04 -5.36
CA GLY A 338 12.19 -13.81 -4.12
C GLY A 338 11.82 -15.29 -4.30
N SER A 339 12.11 -16.08 -3.26
CA SER A 339 11.92 -17.54 -3.26
C SER A 339 10.55 -18.02 -2.77
N GLU A 340 9.72 -17.17 -2.14
CA GLU A 340 8.54 -17.64 -1.41
C GLU A 340 7.15 -17.24 -1.95
N LYS A 341 6.18 -18.14 -1.70
CA LYS A 341 4.76 -17.99 -2.02
C LYS A 341 4.09 -16.92 -1.13
N PRO A 342 2.93 -16.36 -1.54
CA PRO A 342 2.38 -15.07 -1.06
C PRO A 342 2.08 -14.86 0.43
N CYS A 343 2.32 -15.83 1.31
CA CYS A 343 1.70 -15.87 2.64
C CYS A 343 2.70 -15.87 3.80
N PHE A 344 3.91 -16.35 3.61
CA PHE A 344 4.98 -16.28 4.59
C PHE A 344 6.28 -16.23 3.80
N VAL A 345 7.19 -15.34 4.19
CA VAL A 345 8.56 -15.39 3.73
C VAL A 345 9.37 -15.77 4.96
N ARG A 346 9.84 -17.01 5.00
CA ARG A 346 10.83 -17.48 5.95
C ARG A 346 12.23 -16.98 5.59
N ARG A 347 12.52 -16.54 4.36
CA ARG A 347 13.86 -16.12 3.89
C ARG A 347 13.90 -14.66 3.38
N ARG A 348 14.67 -13.78 4.03
CA ARG A 348 14.84 -12.36 3.62
C ARG A 348 16.24 -12.07 3.10
N CYS A 349 16.35 -11.25 2.06
CA CYS A 349 17.62 -10.59 1.75
C CYS A 349 17.82 -9.43 2.73
N LEU A 350 18.71 -9.61 3.71
CA LEU A 350 19.03 -8.54 4.67
C LEU A 350 19.57 -7.26 4.03
N VAL A 351 20.20 -7.40 2.87
CA VAL A 351 21.04 -6.36 2.29
C VAL A 351 20.24 -5.31 1.53
N ALA A 352 19.07 -5.67 1.02
CA ALA A 352 18.36 -4.80 0.10
C ALA A 352 17.19 -4.04 0.72
N THR A 353 16.44 -4.64 1.65
CA THR A 353 15.07 -4.19 1.93
C THR A 353 14.62 -4.23 3.40
N LEU A 354 15.52 -4.03 4.37
CA LEU A 354 15.17 -4.16 5.79
C LEU A 354 14.70 -2.84 6.41
N PHE A 355 13.53 -2.89 7.06
CA PHE A 355 12.96 -1.82 7.88
C PHE A 355 12.85 -2.29 9.33
N MET A 356 13.12 -1.41 10.29
CA MET A 356 13.14 -1.75 11.72
C MET A 356 12.57 -0.65 12.59
N ARG A 357 11.95 -1.05 13.70
CA ARG A 357 11.58 -0.14 14.79
C ARG A 357 12.81 0.25 15.63
N PRO A 358 12.72 1.34 16.41
CA PRO A 358 13.76 1.66 17.39
C PRO A 358 14.08 0.46 18.30
N GLY A 359 15.36 0.24 18.58
CA GLY A 359 15.82 -0.86 19.44
C GLY A 359 15.96 -2.23 18.77
N GLU A 360 15.51 -2.39 17.52
CA GLU A 360 15.62 -3.66 16.79
C GLU A 360 16.97 -3.87 16.09
N LEU A 361 17.73 -2.79 15.90
CA LEU A 361 19.08 -2.86 15.33
C LEU A 361 20.06 -3.47 16.33
N ASN A 362 20.84 -4.46 15.87
CA ASN A 362 21.92 -5.05 16.65
C ASN A 362 23.12 -5.41 15.76
N GLU A 363 24.26 -5.71 16.38
CA GLU A 363 25.52 -6.00 15.68
C GLU A 363 25.39 -7.19 14.71
N ASN A 364 24.57 -8.19 15.04
CA ASN A 364 24.38 -9.36 14.17
C ASN A 364 23.65 -8.99 12.87
N VAL A 365 22.69 -8.06 12.93
CA VAL A 365 22.04 -7.50 11.73
C VAL A 365 23.05 -6.70 10.89
N LEU A 366 23.83 -5.82 11.54
CA LEU A 366 24.80 -4.95 10.87
C LEU A 366 25.95 -5.70 10.20
N THR A 367 26.52 -6.69 10.88
CA THR A 367 27.63 -7.50 10.35
C THR A 367 27.20 -8.32 9.13
N ARG A 368 25.93 -8.73 9.08
CA ARG A 368 25.37 -9.45 7.95
C ARG A 368 24.87 -8.53 6.84
N SER A 369 24.57 -7.25 7.10
CA SER A 369 24.08 -6.32 6.09
C SER A 369 25.15 -5.79 5.13
N ASN A 370 26.44 -6.03 5.42
CA ASN A 370 27.58 -5.71 4.54
C ASN A 370 27.97 -6.84 3.56
N ARG A 371 27.24 -7.96 3.56
CA ARG A 371 27.42 -9.10 2.65
C ARG A 371 26.04 -9.51 2.17
N GLU A 372 25.85 -9.86 0.89
CA GLU A 372 24.58 -10.41 0.38
C GLU A 372 24.21 -11.73 1.09
N VAL A 373 23.64 -11.60 2.29
CA VAL A 373 23.29 -12.70 3.19
C VAL A 373 21.78 -12.72 3.35
N TYR A 374 21.22 -13.89 3.08
CA TYR A 374 19.82 -14.16 3.35
C TYR A 374 19.68 -14.65 4.80
N ILE A 375 18.76 -14.08 5.57
CA ILE A 375 18.38 -14.61 6.89
C ILE A 375 17.06 -15.35 6.78
N GLU A 376 16.97 -16.47 7.49
CA GLU A 376 15.69 -17.08 7.77
C GLU A 376 15.14 -16.64 9.14
N ASP A 377 13.96 -16.01 9.18
CA ASP A 377 13.24 -15.67 10.41
C ASP A 377 11.71 -15.83 10.23
N ASP A 378 11.00 -16.11 11.32
CA ASP A 378 9.53 -16.29 11.33
C ASP A 378 8.75 -14.96 11.33
N SER A 379 9.41 -13.81 11.18
CA SER A 379 8.68 -12.54 11.18
C SER A 379 7.96 -12.38 9.83
N PRO A 380 6.76 -11.77 9.81
CA PRO A 380 6.00 -11.71 8.57
C PRO A 380 6.75 -10.90 7.51
N CYS A 381 6.57 -11.24 6.23
CA CYS A 381 6.96 -10.36 5.13
C CYS A 381 5.72 -9.61 4.68
N PHE A 382 5.87 -8.30 4.56
CA PHE A 382 4.74 -7.39 4.56
C PHE A 382 4.35 -6.94 3.16
N LEU A 383 5.18 -7.26 2.17
CA LEU A 383 5.12 -6.70 0.84
C LEU A 383 5.61 -7.75 -0.15
N ARG A 384 4.66 -8.25 -0.94
CA ARG A 384 4.86 -8.99 -2.21
C ARG A 384 5.96 -8.32 -3.05
N TYR A 385 5.82 -7.00 -3.20
CA TYR A 385 5.84 -6.46 -4.57
C TYR A 385 6.15 -4.99 -4.75
N PRO A 386 6.72 -4.64 -5.92
CA PRO A 386 7.52 -3.46 -6.14
C PRO A 386 6.84 -2.20 -5.65
N PHE A 387 7.62 -1.38 -4.95
CA PHE A 387 7.54 0.07 -5.06
C PHE A 387 7.29 0.43 -6.52
N GLU A 388 6.50 1.47 -6.78
CA GLU A 388 6.26 1.91 -8.16
C GLU A 388 7.58 2.09 -8.91
N PHE A 389 7.95 1.12 -9.73
CA PHE A 389 8.64 1.36 -11.00
C PHE A 389 7.62 1.62 -12.12
N ILE A 390 6.32 1.67 -11.78
CA ILE A 390 5.21 1.81 -12.72
C ILE A 390 4.71 3.25 -12.76
N ALA A 391 5.66 4.17 -12.87
CA ALA A 391 5.43 5.45 -13.52
C ALA A 391 6.58 5.60 -14.51
N ASN A 392 6.39 5.09 -15.73
CA ASN A 392 7.36 5.16 -16.82
C ASN A 392 8.77 4.70 -16.40
N ALA A 393 8.97 3.39 -16.12
CA ALA A 393 10.25 2.81 -16.52
C ALA A 393 10.26 2.99 -18.05
N PRO A 394 11.00 3.97 -18.57
CA PRO A 394 10.75 4.39 -19.92
C PRO A 394 11.25 3.30 -20.85
N GLU A 395 10.48 2.99 -21.89
CA GLU A 395 11.07 2.57 -23.17
C GLU A 395 12.17 3.58 -23.62
N VAL A 396 12.24 4.78 -23.02
CA VAL A 396 13.28 5.81 -23.14
C VAL A 396 14.65 5.47 -22.51
N LEU A 397 14.83 4.37 -21.74
CA LEU A 397 16.20 3.90 -21.43
C LEU A 397 16.87 3.21 -22.63
N HIS A 398 16.10 2.73 -23.62
CA HIS A 398 16.66 2.23 -24.87
C HIS A 398 16.83 3.31 -25.94
N GLU A 399 16.01 4.38 -25.97
CA GLU A 399 16.07 5.36 -27.07
C GLU A 399 17.00 6.57 -26.84
N LYS A 400 17.42 6.88 -25.60
CA LYS A 400 18.33 8.01 -25.34
C LYS A 400 19.80 7.66 -25.10
N ALA A 401 20.17 6.38 -25.08
CA ALA A 401 21.56 5.95 -25.16
C ALA A 401 22.07 5.87 -26.62
N ALA A 402 21.19 5.92 -27.62
CA ALA A 402 21.53 5.77 -29.04
C ALA A 402 21.76 7.08 -29.81
N SER A 403 21.77 8.25 -29.16
CA SER A 403 21.86 9.56 -29.84
C SER A 403 23.02 10.47 -29.41
N VAL A 404 24.02 9.95 -28.69
CA VAL A 404 25.29 10.68 -28.50
C VAL A 404 26.34 10.07 -29.43
N ALA A 405 26.39 10.59 -30.66
CA ALA A 405 27.52 10.38 -31.55
C ALA A 405 28.72 11.15 -31.00
N PHE A 406 29.75 10.43 -30.57
CA PHE A 406 31.07 11.02 -30.34
C PHE A 406 31.72 11.26 -31.70
N ILE A 407 31.90 12.54 -32.06
CA ILE A 407 32.79 12.96 -33.14
C ILE A 407 34.22 12.77 -32.61
N PRO A 408 35.07 11.96 -33.26
CA PRO A 408 36.47 11.87 -32.89
C PRO A 408 37.17 13.17 -33.31
N PHE A 409 37.89 13.79 -32.39
CA PHE A 409 38.90 14.78 -32.73
C PHE A 409 40.13 14.05 -33.28
N ASP A 410 40.44 14.32 -34.55
CA ASP A 410 41.72 13.99 -35.17
C ASP A 410 42.84 14.95 -34.68
N SER A 411 44.06 14.37 -34.71
CA SER A 411 45.43 14.88 -34.48
C SER A 411 45.91 15.03 -33.04
#